data_AF-A0A0F8XNN0-F1
#
_entry.id   AF-A0A0F8XNN0-F1
#
_cell.length_a   1.000
_cell.length_b   1.000
_cell.length_c   1.000
_cell.angle_alpha   90.00
_cell.angle_beta   90.00
_cell.angle_gamma   90.00
#
_symmetry.space_group_name_H-M   'P 1'
#
loop_
_entity.id
_entity.type
_entity.pdbx_description
1 polymer ?
#
loop_
_entity_poly.entity_id
_entity_poly.type
_entity_poly.pdbx_seq_one_letter_code
_entity_poly.pdbx_strand_id
1 'polypeptide(L)'
;MIYFTFLRLSSLYVVDYKPDLTYNNFLRDSYVNSVPQLAGYGLTMEEIADVNLQCIMFNDGAAWIFDPNDVLAPIDAFMLASDSSWVAPWTEFSNLVEYKKQFWALFLHREF
;
A
#
# COMPACT_ATOMS: atom_id res chain seq x y z
N MET A 1 -27.60 3.99 24.34
CA MET A 1 -26.54 3.02 24.67
C MET A 1 -25.59 3.03 23.48
N ILE A 2 -24.37 3.50 23.66
CA ILE A 2 -23.37 3.55 22.58
C ILE A 2 -22.47 2.33 22.78
N TYR A 3 -22.46 1.41 21.83
CA TYR A 3 -21.51 0.31 21.82
C TYR A 3 -20.22 0.79 21.16
N PHE A 4 -19.13 0.78 21.91
CA PHE A 4 -17.79 0.94 21.36
C PHE A 4 -17.20 -0.45 21.10
N THR A 5 -17.11 -0.85 19.85
CA THR A 5 -16.38 -2.06 19.46
C THR A 5 -14.91 -1.68 19.26
N PHE A 6 -14.05 -2.02 20.22
CA PHE A 6 -12.61 -1.89 20.04
C PHE A 6 -12.11 -3.07 19.20
N LEU A 7 -12.04 -2.90 17.88
CA LEU A 7 -11.31 -3.82 17.01
C LEU A 7 -9.81 -3.62 17.26
N ARG A 8 -9.16 -4.58 17.92
CA ARG A 8 -7.71 -4.62 18.04
C ARG A 8 -7.15 -5.11 16.71
N LEU A 9 -6.97 -4.19 15.75
CA LEU A 9 -6.34 -4.51 14.48
C LEU A 9 -4.94 -5.06 14.74
N SER A 10 -4.68 -6.27 14.26
CA SER A 10 -3.33 -6.84 14.30
C SER A 10 -2.49 -6.14 13.22
N SER A 11 -1.24 -5.82 13.53
CA SER A 11 -0.33 -5.22 12.54
C SER A 11 0.32 -6.31 11.71
N LEU A 12 0.21 -6.19 10.39
CA LEU A 12 0.92 -7.03 9.43
C LEU A 12 2.03 -6.19 8.78
N TYR A 13 3.23 -6.77 8.71
CA TYR A 13 4.37 -6.15 8.04
C TYR A 13 4.75 -6.97 6.82
N VAL A 14 4.75 -6.34 5.65
CA VAL A 14 5.33 -6.93 4.43
C VAL A 14 6.73 -6.40 4.29
N VAL A 15 7.70 -7.30 4.43
CA VAL A 15 9.12 -6.92 4.53
C VAL A 15 9.86 -7.44 3.30
N ASP A 16 10.63 -6.58 2.66
CA ASP A 16 11.42 -6.91 1.47
C ASP A 16 12.86 -6.41 1.60
N TYR A 17 13.79 -7.36 1.53
CA TYR A 17 15.23 -7.07 1.56
C TYR A 17 15.75 -6.89 0.13
N LYS A 18 16.31 -5.72 -0.15
CA LYS A 18 16.74 -5.29 -1.48
C LYS A 18 18.25 -4.98 -1.51
N PRO A 19 19.13 -6.00 -1.46
CA PRO A 19 20.57 -5.81 -1.36
C PRO A 19 21.17 -5.05 -2.56
N ASP A 20 20.56 -5.22 -3.73
CA ASP A 20 21.07 -4.65 -4.98
C ASP A 20 20.60 -3.22 -5.23
N LEU A 21 19.69 -2.68 -4.40
CA LEU A 21 19.19 -1.32 -4.55
C LEU A 21 20.05 -0.34 -3.77
N THR A 22 20.25 0.84 -4.36
CA THR A 22 21.01 1.93 -3.73
C THR A 22 20.06 2.96 -3.12
N TYR A 23 20.25 3.24 -1.83
CA TYR A 23 19.53 4.30 -1.14
C TYR A 23 19.95 5.69 -1.65
N ASN A 24 19.01 6.64 -1.75
CA ASN A 24 19.21 7.99 -2.31
C ASN A 24 19.73 8.02 -3.77
N ASN A 25 19.48 6.96 -4.53
CA ASN A 25 19.66 6.95 -5.98
C ASN A 25 18.32 7.24 -6.68
N PHE A 26 18.34 7.82 -7.87
CA PHE A 26 17.16 8.03 -8.74
C PHE A 26 17.28 7.33 -10.10
N LEU A 27 18.32 6.51 -10.27
CA LEU A 27 18.55 5.70 -11.46
C LEU A 27 17.80 4.37 -11.36
N ARG A 28 18.09 3.46 -12.30
CA ARG A 28 17.43 2.15 -12.44
C ARG A 28 17.37 1.36 -11.14
N ASP A 29 18.47 1.31 -10.40
CA ASP A 29 18.61 0.48 -9.18
C ASP A 29 18.28 1.29 -7.90
N SER A 30 17.31 2.20 -7.99
CA SER A 30 16.85 2.99 -6.85
C SER A 30 15.81 2.29 -6.00
N TYR A 31 15.79 2.64 -4.72
CA TYR A 31 14.72 2.27 -3.79
C TYR A 31 13.33 2.63 -4.31
N VAL A 32 13.17 3.85 -4.83
CA VAL A 32 11.87 4.39 -5.28
C VAL A 32 11.22 3.48 -6.32
N ASN A 33 12.00 2.88 -7.21
CA ASN A 33 11.49 2.01 -8.26
C ASN A 33 10.87 0.70 -7.73
N SER A 34 11.22 0.27 -6.51
CA SER A 34 10.65 -0.93 -5.88
C SER A 34 9.46 -0.64 -4.96
N VAL A 35 9.22 0.62 -4.63
CA VAL A 35 8.08 1.03 -3.77
C VAL A 35 6.74 0.56 -4.35
N PRO A 36 6.43 0.72 -5.65
CA PRO A 36 5.14 0.25 -6.17
C PRO A 36 4.95 -1.26 -6.07
N GLN A 37 6.02 -2.04 -6.29
CA GLN A 37 5.96 -3.50 -6.18
C GLN A 37 5.61 -3.93 -4.75
N LEU A 38 6.33 -3.39 -3.77
CA LEU A 38 6.10 -3.73 -2.36
C LEU A 38 4.74 -3.23 -1.87
N ALA A 39 4.31 -2.05 -2.32
CA ALA A 39 2.97 -1.54 -2.03
C ALA A 39 1.88 -2.46 -2.59
N GLY A 40 2.03 -2.93 -3.84
CA GLY A 40 1.11 -3.90 -4.44
C GLY A 40 0.99 -5.20 -3.65
N TYR A 41 2.13 -5.78 -3.21
CA TYR A 41 2.11 -6.96 -2.32
C TYR A 41 1.39 -6.69 -1.01
N GLY A 42 1.61 -5.51 -0.44
CA GLY A 42 0.85 -5.01 0.69
C GLY A 42 -0.65 -5.12 0.45
N LEU A 43 -1.15 -4.44 -0.58
CA LEU A 43 -2.59 -4.39 -0.86
C LEU A 43 -3.22 -5.77 -1.07
N THR A 44 -2.49 -6.72 -1.69
CA THR A 44 -2.95 -8.12 -1.80
C THR A 44 -3.12 -8.78 -0.42
N MET A 45 -2.26 -8.48 0.54
CA MET A 45 -2.38 -9.04 1.90
C MET A 45 -3.48 -8.36 2.72
N GLU A 46 -3.72 -7.06 2.51
CA GLU A 46 -4.86 -6.34 3.09
C GLU A 46 -6.20 -6.92 2.61
N GLU A 47 -6.26 -7.51 1.41
CA GLU A 47 -7.46 -8.21 0.92
C GLU A 47 -7.89 -9.35 1.86
N ILE A 48 -6.93 -10.09 2.40
CA ILE A 48 -7.14 -11.36 3.10
C ILE A 48 -7.52 -11.18 4.58
N ALA A 49 -7.15 -10.04 5.20
CA ALA A 49 -7.38 -9.82 6.63
C ALA A 49 -7.68 -8.35 6.97
N ASP A 50 -8.46 -8.12 8.04
CA ASP A 50 -8.68 -6.78 8.61
C ASP A 50 -7.51 -6.44 9.54
N VAL A 51 -6.42 -5.91 8.95
CA VAL A 51 -5.14 -5.66 9.62
C VAL A 51 -4.62 -4.26 9.32
N ASN A 52 -3.87 -3.68 10.28
CA ASN A 52 -3.08 -2.50 9.98
C ASN A 52 -1.83 -2.95 9.21
N LEU A 53 -1.71 -2.53 7.97
CA LEU A 53 -0.66 -2.99 7.07
C LEU A 53 0.45 -1.95 6.93
N GLN A 54 1.69 -2.39 7.04
CA GLN A 54 2.87 -1.57 6.79
C GLN A 54 3.85 -2.33 5.89
N CYS A 55 4.45 -1.63 4.95
CA CYS A 55 5.51 -2.15 4.10
C CYS A 55 6.87 -1.68 4.62
N ILE A 56 7.82 -2.60 4.69
CA ILE A 56 9.20 -2.32 5.09
C ILE A 56 10.13 -2.75 3.96
N MET A 57 10.88 -1.81 3.38
CA MET A 57 11.93 -2.10 2.41
C MET A 57 13.28 -1.74 3.02
N PHE A 58 14.26 -2.64 2.96
CA PHE A 58 15.56 -2.38 3.59
C PHE A 58 16.76 -3.02 2.84
N ASN A 59 17.95 -2.46 3.08
CA ASN A 59 19.25 -2.98 2.67
C ASN A 59 20.28 -2.71 3.80
N ASP A 60 21.58 -2.79 3.50
CA ASP A 60 22.66 -2.52 4.46
C ASP A 60 22.85 -1.03 4.82
N GLY A 61 22.29 -0.09 4.03
CA GLY A 61 22.41 1.35 4.20
C GLY A 61 21.14 2.07 4.67
N ALA A 62 19.95 1.54 4.42
CA ALA A 62 18.69 2.19 4.81
C ALA A 62 17.48 1.25 4.92
N ALA A 63 16.47 1.69 5.68
CA ALA A 63 15.15 1.08 5.77
C ALA A 63 14.05 2.13 5.60
N TRP A 64 13.06 1.84 4.76
CA TRP A 64 11.85 2.64 4.55
C TRP A 64 10.65 1.89 5.10
N ILE A 65 9.80 2.60 5.83
CA ILE A 65 8.52 2.11 6.33
C ILE A 65 7.44 3.00 5.73
N PHE A 66 6.43 2.41 5.11
CA PHE A 66 5.34 3.15 4.49
C PHE A 66 4.04 2.36 4.47
N ASP A 67 2.93 3.10 4.45
CA ASP A 67 1.62 2.54 4.16
C ASP A 67 1.50 2.31 2.64
N PRO A 68 1.13 1.10 2.18
CA PRO A 68 0.95 0.83 0.76
C PRO A 68 -0.13 1.70 0.09
N ASN A 69 -1.14 2.15 0.85
CA ASN A 69 -2.22 2.99 0.34
C ASN A 69 -1.77 4.44 0.08
N ASP A 70 -0.75 4.92 0.80
CA ASP A 70 -0.31 6.31 0.72
C ASP A 70 0.66 6.57 -0.44
N VAL A 71 1.36 5.55 -0.93
CA VAL A 71 2.47 5.72 -1.88
C VAL A 71 2.09 5.56 -3.35
N LEU A 72 1.03 4.80 -3.66
CA LEU A 72 0.67 4.52 -5.06
C LEU A 72 0.04 5.73 -5.77
N ALA A 73 -0.86 6.46 -5.10
CA ALA A 73 -1.53 7.61 -5.71
C ALA A 73 -0.56 8.76 -6.10
N PRO A 74 0.43 9.13 -5.28
CA PRO A 74 1.47 10.07 -5.70
C PRO A 74 2.28 9.60 -6.91
N ILE A 75 2.57 8.29 -7.00
CA ILE A 75 3.31 7.71 -8.12
C ILE A 75 2.48 7.77 -9.39
N ASP A 76 1.18 7.44 -9.32
CA ASP A 76 0.27 7.59 -10.46
C ASP A 76 0.17 9.04 -10.93
N ALA A 77 0.05 9.99 -10.00
CA ALA A 77 0.02 11.41 -10.34
C ALA A 77 1.32 11.86 -11.05
N PHE A 78 2.48 11.37 -10.58
CA PHE A 78 3.77 11.66 -11.22
C PHE A 78 3.87 11.05 -12.62
N MET A 79 3.46 9.80 -12.79
CA MET A 79 3.50 9.10 -14.07
C MET A 79 2.54 9.73 -15.08
N LEU A 80 1.31 10.06 -14.68
CA LEU A 80 0.32 10.75 -15.52
C LEU A 80 0.79 12.14 -15.95
N ALA A 81 1.51 12.86 -15.09
CA ALA A 81 2.09 14.16 -15.45
C ALA A 81 3.20 14.03 -16.51
N SER A 82 3.87 12.87 -16.57
CA SER A 82 4.97 12.59 -17.51
C SER A 82 4.48 11.94 -18.81
N ASP A 83 3.48 11.07 -18.71
CA ASP A 83 2.85 10.34 -19.81
C ASP A 83 1.34 10.24 -19.55
N SER A 84 0.56 11.00 -20.33
CA SER A 84 -0.89 11.04 -20.21
C SER A 84 -1.58 9.73 -20.63
N SER A 85 -0.86 8.80 -21.25
CA SER A 85 -1.36 7.47 -21.59
C SER A 85 -1.08 6.42 -20.50
N TRP A 86 -0.46 6.83 -19.39
CA TRP A 86 -0.16 5.95 -18.26
C TRP A 86 -1.40 5.20 -17.77
N VAL A 87 -1.24 3.88 -17.61
CA VAL A 87 -2.21 3.01 -16.94
C VAL A 87 -1.47 2.30 -15.81
N ALA A 88 -1.93 2.54 -14.58
CA ALA A 88 -1.27 2.02 -13.39
C ALA A 88 -1.32 0.47 -13.38
N PRO A 89 -0.17 -0.23 -13.30
CA PRO A 89 -0.13 -1.69 -13.21
C PRO A 89 -0.87 -2.25 -11.99
N TRP A 90 -1.00 -1.44 -10.93
CA TRP A 90 -1.66 -1.79 -9.68
C TRP A 90 -3.13 -1.40 -9.62
N THR A 91 -3.75 -0.97 -10.73
CA THR A 91 -5.16 -0.55 -10.78
C THR A 91 -6.11 -1.61 -10.21
N GLU A 92 -5.83 -2.89 -10.43
CA GLU A 92 -6.64 -3.99 -9.92
C GLU A 92 -6.65 -4.06 -8.39
N PHE A 93 -5.54 -3.72 -7.73
CA PHE A 93 -5.44 -3.69 -6.27
C PHE A 93 -6.08 -2.44 -5.67
N SER A 94 -5.97 -1.29 -6.34
CA SER A 94 -6.54 -0.01 -5.88
C SER A 94 -8.08 -0.05 -5.81
N ASN A 95 -8.72 -0.70 -6.79
CA ASN A 95 -10.18 -0.82 -6.82
C ASN A 95 -10.74 -1.70 -5.68
N LEU A 96 -9.94 -2.64 -5.17
CA LEU A 96 -10.33 -3.55 -4.09
C LEU A 96 -10.40 -2.82 -2.73
N VAL A 97 -9.46 -1.90 -2.47
CA VAL A 97 -9.46 -1.06 -1.26
C VAL A 97 -10.72 -0.19 -1.21
N GLU A 98 -11.05 0.46 -2.33
CA GLU A 98 -12.24 1.32 -2.44
C GLU A 98 -13.53 0.51 -2.27
N TYR A 99 -13.58 -0.69 -2.88
CA TYR A 99 -14.69 -1.62 -2.68
C TYR A 99 -14.87 -2.03 -1.21
N LYS A 100 -13.78 -2.36 -0.49
CA LYS A 100 -13.84 -2.68 0.94
C LYS A 100 -14.37 -1.51 1.77
N LYS A 101 -13.90 -0.29 1.52
CA LYS A 101 -14.39 0.92 2.21
C LYS A 101 -15.90 1.08 2.03
N GLN A 102 -16.38 0.91 0.81
CA GLN A 102 -17.81 0.99 0.49
C GLN A 102 -18.62 -0.16 1.11
N PHE A 103 -18.10 -1.39 1.04
CA PHE A 103 -18.71 -2.56 1.66
C PHE A 103 -18.87 -2.38 3.18
N TRP A 104 -17.80 -2.02 3.88
CA TRP A 104 -17.84 -1.80 5.32
C TRP A 104 -18.72 -0.61 5.70
N ALA A 105 -18.72 0.48 4.93
CA ALA A 105 -19.64 1.61 5.15
C ALA A 105 -21.12 1.18 5.01
N LEU A 106 -21.42 0.30 4.04
CA LEU A 106 -22.77 -0.22 3.84
C LEU A 106 -23.22 -1.22 4.91
N PHE A 107 -22.30 -2.01 5.46
CA PHE A 107 -22.60 -3.04 6.45
C PHE A 107 -22.50 -2.57 7.91
N LEU A 108 -21.61 -1.62 8.25
CA LEU A 108 -21.55 -1.02 9.59
C LEU A 108 -22.70 -0.04 9.86
N HIS A 109 -23.30 0.57 8.82
CA HIS A 109 -24.48 1.43 8.96
C HIS A 109 -25.82 0.69 8.85
N ARG A 110 -25.80 -0.64 8.67
CA ARG A 110 -26.98 -1.50 8.77
C ARG A 110 -26.93 -2.28 10.09
N GLU A 111 -27.13 -1.58 11.21
CA GLU A 111 -27.43 -2.25 12.47
C GLU A 111 -28.87 -2.81 12.42
N PHE A 112 -29.01 -4.09 12.78
CA PHE A 112 -30.27 -4.73 13.17
C PHE A 112 -30.65 -4.35 14.60
#